data_AF-A0A327JAI0-F1
#
_entry.id   AF-A0A327JAI0-F1
#
_cell.length_a   1.000
_cell.length_b   1.000
_cell.length_c   1.000
_cell.angle_alpha   90.00
_cell.angle_beta   90.00
_cell.angle_gamma   90.00
#
_symmetry.space_group_name_H-M   'P 1'
#
loop_
_entity.id
_entity.type
_entity.pdbx_description
1 polymer ?
#
loop_
_entity_poly.entity_id
_entity_poly.type
_entity_poly.pdbx_seq_one_letter_code
_entity_poly.pdbx_strand_id
1 'polypeptide(L)'
;MKKSSTFGFTLAEVLITLGIIGVVAAMTIPVLLTNIKNKRTYNHLLKVRATFEQGIKLMLAEDTTSNVSGTEFFINNSYAANEKYLPRYFKVKSSNKTYGFGGSYTSEQIKQDTTGNKLYYRNLNSTGKYTHYLSSQLMTGEIFVFYLFNNVSSLYGSVIDKNKNVPPLVGSIMVDLNGTAFPNTIGEDIFCFYIADDGHLVPQGSLEYALINTASGDIEEAKASTYYWKSATKTSNNGCNRDSRKYTGTGRGCTGRVFEEKGIKY
;
A
#
# COMPACT_ATOMS: atom_id res chain seq x y z
N MET A 1 -38.68 -60.36 -22.52
CA MET A 1 -38.66 -58.93 -22.14
C MET A 1 -37.57 -58.72 -21.09
N LYS A 2 -36.49 -57.99 -21.39
CA LYS A 2 -35.45 -57.66 -20.41
C LYS A 2 -35.98 -56.59 -19.46
N LYS A 3 -36.11 -56.92 -18.18
CA LYS A 3 -36.53 -55.99 -17.12
C LYS A 3 -35.36 -55.04 -16.83
N SER A 4 -35.49 -53.78 -17.23
CA SER A 4 -34.52 -52.74 -16.88
C SER A 4 -34.69 -52.39 -15.40
N SER A 5 -33.76 -52.83 -14.54
CA SER A 5 -33.69 -52.41 -13.15
C SER A 5 -33.11 -50.99 -13.08
N THR A 6 -33.94 -50.01 -12.76
CA THR A 6 -33.46 -48.66 -12.43
C THR A 6 -32.82 -48.68 -11.04
N PHE A 7 -31.49 -48.60 -11.00
CA PHE A 7 -30.76 -48.33 -9.75
C PHE A 7 -30.94 -46.85 -9.40
N GLY A 8 -31.58 -46.58 -8.27
CA GLY A 8 -31.75 -45.23 -7.71
C GLY A 8 -31.02 -45.11 -6.39
N PHE A 9 -30.46 -43.93 -6.11
CA PHE A 9 -29.83 -43.63 -4.84
C PHE A 9 -30.86 -43.63 -3.71
N THR A 10 -30.47 -44.18 -2.55
CA THR A 10 -31.31 -44.08 -1.35
C THR A 10 -31.27 -42.66 -0.80
N LEU A 11 -32.33 -42.24 -0.10
CA LEU A 11 -32.35 -40.93 0.58
C LEU A 11 -31.16 -40.77 1.54
N ALA A 12 -30.83 -41.84 2.27
CA ALA A 12 -29.70 -41.84 3.20
C ALA A 12 -28.35 -41.62 2.48
N GLU A 13 -28.16 -42.26 1.33
CA GLU A 13 -26.95 -42.11 0.52
C GLU A 13 -26.78 -40.69 -0.03
N VAL A 14 -27.87 -40.07 -0.50
CA VAL A 14 -27.86 -38.67 -0.94
C VAL A 14 -27.60 -37.72 0.24
N LEU A 15 -28.15 -37.98 1.42
CA LEU A 15 -27.94 -37.14 2.60
C LEU A 15 -26.51 -37.21 3.14
N ILE A 16 -25.91 -38.41 3.18
CA ILE A 16 -24.52 -38.59 3.62
C ILE A 16 -23.57 -37.89 2.63
N THR A 17 -23.80 -38.06 1.33
CA THR A 17 -22.95 -37.42 0.30
C THR A 17 -23.06 -35.90 0.34
N LEU A 18 -24.25 -35.32 0.45
CA LEU A 18 -24.45 -33.88 0.64
C LEU A 18 -23.83 -33.39 1.96
N GLY A 19 -23.93 -34.18 3.05
CA GLY A 19 -23.30 -33.87 4.32
C GLY A 19 -21.77 -33.80 4.22
N ILE A 20 -21.15 -34.78 3.56
CA ILE A 20 -19.69 -34.80 3.34
C ILE A 20 -19.25 -33.61 2.48
N ILE A 21 -19.91 -33.37 1.34
CA ILE A 21 -19.60 -32.22 0.46
C ILE A 21 -19.79 -30.90 1.22
N GLY A 22 -20.83 -30.79 2.04
CA GLY A 22 -21.10 -29.61 2.86
C GLY A 22 -19.99 -29.31 3.87
N VAL A 23 -19.51 -30.34 4.59
CA VAL A 23 -18.40 -30.19 5.55
C VAL A 23 -17.10 -29.79 4.83
N VAL A 24 -16.77 -30.47 3.73
CA VAL A 24 -15.56 -30.16 2.95
C VAL A 24 -15.64 -28.73 2.42
N ALA A 25 -16.75 -28.34 1.80
CA ALA A 25 -16.96 -26.99 1.27
C ALA A 25 -16.86 -25.92 2.36
N ALA A 26 -17.43 -26.15 3.55
CA ALA A 26 -17.36 -25.22 4.67
C ALA A 26 -15.91 -24.96 5.15
N MET A 27 -15.04 -25.96 5.06
CA MET A 27 -13.62 -25.83 5.43
C MET A 27 -12.78 -25.21 4.31
N THR A 28 -13.10 -25.49 3.03
CA THR A 28 -12.25 -25.10 1.90
C THR A 28 -12.61 -23.74 1.29
N ILE A 29 -13.90 -23.38 1.23
CA ILE A 29 -14.36 -22.14 0.57
C ILE A 29 -13.74 -20.88 1.23
N PRO A 30 -13.71 -20.74 2.57
CA PRO A 30 -13.14 -19.55 3.20
C PRO A 30 -11.64 -19.36 2.89
N VAL A 31 -10.88 -20.46 2.88
CA VAL A 31 -9.44 -20.46 2.56
C VAL A 31 -9.21 -20.05 1.10
N LEU A 32 -9.99 -20.63 0.18
CA LEU A 32 -9.90 -20.29 -1.23
C LEU A 32 -10.23 -18.82 -1.50
N LEU A 33 -11.33 -18.31 -0.92
CA LEU A 33 -11.73 -16.91 -1.07
C LEU A 33 -10.66 -15.95 -0.52
N THR A 34 -10.04 -16.29 0.60
CA THR A 34 -8.94 -15.51 1.18
C THR A 34 -7.75 -15.45 0.24
N ASN A 35 -7.34 -16.59 -0.34
CA ASN A 35 -6.23 -16.65 -1.29
C ASN A 35 -6.50 -15.84 -2.58
N ILE A 36 -7.73 -15.92 -3.12
CA ILE A 36 -8.14 -15.14 -4.28
C ILE A 36 -8.10 -13.65 -3.96
N LYS A 37 -8.63 -13.22 -2.81
CA LYS A 37 -8.59 -11.82 -2.35
C LYS A 37 -7.14 -11.33 -2.28
N ASN A 38 -6.27 -12.08 -1.61
CA ASN A 38 -4.87 -11.72 -1.40
C ASN A 38 -4.12 -11.56 -2.73
N LYS A 39 -4.38 -12.45 -3.69
CA LYS A 39 -3.77 -12.37 -5.03
C LYS A 39 -4.32 -11.19 -5.83
N ARG A 40 -5.63 -10.94 -5.75
CA ARG A 40 -6.27 -9.78 -6.38
C ARG A 40 -5.65 -8.48 -5.87
N THR A 41 -5.50 -8.32 -4.56
CA THR A 41 -4.91 -7.11 -3.98
C THR A 41 -3.45 -6.92 -4.40
N TYR A 42 -2.65 -7.98 -4.42
CA TYR A 42 -1.27 -7.91 -4.92
C TYR A 42 -1.21 -7.46 -6.39
N ASN A 43 -2.00 -8.07 -7.27
CA ASN A 43 -2.03 -7.71 -8.69
C ASN A 43 -2.53 -6.27 -8.90
N HIS A 44 -3.48 -5.82 -8.09
CA HIS A 44 -3.98 -4.45 -8.11
C HIS A 44 -2.89 -3.47 -7.68
N LEU A 45 -2.20 -3.76 -6.57
CA LEU A 45 -1.10 -2.94 -6.07
C LEU A 45 0.07 -2.87 -7.06
N LEU A 46 0.40 -3.98 -7.75
CA LEU A 46 1.37 -3.98 -8.84
C LEU A 46 0.98 -3.02 -9.97
N LYS A 47 -0.28 -3.03 -10.38
CA LYS A 47 -0.78 -2.13 -11.42
C LYS A 47 -0.71 -0.66 -10.98
N VAL A 48 -1.05 -0.39 -9.72
CA VAL A 48 -0.98 0.95 -9.13
C VAL A 48 0.46 1.45 -9.09
N ARG A 49 1.40 0.62 -8.62
CA ARG A 49 2.84 0.92 -8.65
C ARG A 49 3.30 1.26 -10.06
N ALA A 50 2.97 0.42 -11.04
CA ALA A 50 3.34 0.65 -12.44
C ALA A 50 2.75 1.96 -13.00
N THR A 51 1.53 2.32 -12.59
CA THR A 51 0.88 3.57 -13.01
C THR A 51 1.64 4.78 -12.46
N PHE A 52 2.07 4.74 -11.20
CA PHE A 52 2.87 5.82 -10.60
C PHE A 52 4.27 5.90 -11.20
N GLU A 53 4.98 4.77 -11.36
CA GLU A 53 6.30 4.76 -11.98
C GLU A 53 6.27 5.26 -13.43
N GLN A 54 5.21 4.93 -14.19
CA GLN A 54 5.01 5.49 -15.53
C GLN A 54 4.78 7.00 -15.51
N GLY A 55 3.97 7.51 -14.58
CA GLY A 55 3.75 8.96 -14.43
C GLY A 55 5.03 9.71 -14.03
N ILE A 56 5.82 9.15 -13.12
CA ILE A 56 7.12 9.71 -12.73
C ILE A 56 8.08 9.69 -13.93
N LYS A 57 8.11 8.61 -14.70
CA LYS A 57 8.93 8.53 -15.92
C LYS A 57 8.56 9.59 -16.96
N LEU A 58 7.26 9.89 -17.11
CA LEU A 58 6.80 10.98 -17.98
C LEU A 58 7.30 12.34 -17.47
N MET A 59 7.22 12.58 -16.17
CA MET A 59 7.76 13.80 -15.55
C MET A 59 9.26 13.95 -15.80
N LEU A 60 10.06 12.90 -15.59
CA LEU A 60 11.50 12.89 -15.85
C LEU A 60 11.83 13.18 -17.33
N ALA A 61 11.08 12.55 -18.24
CA ALA A 61 11.28 12.73 -19.68
C ALA A 61 10.94 14.16 -20.14
N GLU A 62 9.91 14.76 -19.56
CA GLU A 62 9.48 16.11 -19.92
C GLU A 62 10.48 17.18 -19.47
N ASP A 63 10.98 17.06 -18.24
CA ASP A 63 11.99 17.97 -17.68
C ASP A 63 13.42 17.62 -18.15
N THR A 64 13.59 16.61 -19.01
CA THR A 64 14.88 16.14 -19.54
C THR A 64 15.92 15.82 -18.45
N THR A 65 15.46 15.29 -17.32
CA THR A 65 16.29 14.94 -16.15
C THR A 65 16.24 13.44 -15.88
N SER A 66 17.32 12.88 -15.32
CA SER A 66 17.34 11.50 -14.83
C SER A 66 16.83 11.38 -13.38
N ASN A 67 16.76 12.50 -12.67
CA ASN A 67 16.47 12.54 -11.24
C ASN A 67 15.22 13.35 -10.95
N VAL A 68 14.35 12.84 -10.09
CA VAL A 68 13.11 13.47 -9.63
C VAL A 68 13.43 14.80 -8.95
N SER A 69 14.53 14.87 -8.18
CA SER A 69 15.02 16.10 -7.56
C SER A 69 15.33 17.23 -8.55
N GLY A 70 15.59 16.89 -9.82
CA GLY A 70 15.83 17.86 -10.90
C GLY A 70 14.57 18.33 -11.64
N THR A 71 13.39 17.83 -11.27
CA THR A 71 12.13 18.17 -11.96
C THR A 71 11.56 19.52 -11.54
N GLU A 72 10.81 20.18 -12.43
CA GLU A 72 10.10 21.44 -12.13
C GLU A 72 9.12 21.23 -10.96
N PHE A 73 8.51 20.04 -10.88
CA PHE A 73 7.60 19.68 -9.80
C PHE A 73 8.32 19.63 -8.44
N PHE A 74 9.50 18.99 -8.38
CA PHE A 74 10.28 18.94 -7.14
C PHE A 74 10.82 20.31 -6.72
N ILE A 75 11.33 21.10 -7.67
CA ILE A 75 11.88 22.44 -7.38
C ILE A 75 10.79 23.38 -6.86
N ASN A 76 9.58 23.30 -7.42
CA ASN A 76 8.43 24.11 -7.00
C ASN A 76 7.54 23.40 -5.98
N ASN A 77 8.08 22.41 -5.26
CA ASN A 77 7.32 21.55 -4.35
C ASN A 77 6.55 22.38 -3.32
N SER A 78 5.25 22.46 -3.54
CA SER A 78 4.31 23.17 -2.71
C SER A 78 2.97 22.47 -2.79
N TYR A 79 2.10 22.72 -1.81
CA TYR A 79 0.76 22.14 -1.83
C TYR A 79 -0.06 22.55 -3.06
N ALA A 80 0.14 23.78 -3.55
CA ALA A 80 -0.50 24.27 -4.77
C ALA A 80 0.08 23.62 -6.04
N ALA A 81 1.36 23.25 -6.04
CA ALA A 81 1.99 22.58 -7.18
C ALA A 81 1.32 21.25 -7.51
N ASN A 82 0.80 20.52 -6.51
CA ASN A 82 0.08 19.27 -6.73
C ASN A 82 -1.15 19.43 -7.67
N GLU A 83 -1.85 20.56 -7.64
CA GLU A 83 -2.98 20.81 -8.55
C GLU A 83 -2.54 20.97 -10.01
N LYS A 84 -1.32 21.50 -10.23
CA LYS A 84 -0.73 21.67 -11.56
C LYS A 84 -0.14 20.35 -12.07
N TYR A 85 0.69 19.69 -11.26
CA TYR A 85 1.53 18.59 -11.74
C TYR A 85 0.88 17.22 -11.63
N LEU A 86 0.03 16.94 -10.63
CA LEU A 86 -0.56 15.61 -10.50
C LEU A 86 -1.47 15.26 -11.69
N PRO A 87 -2.38 16.13 -12.17
CA PRO A 87 -3.21 15.80 -13.34
C PRO A 87 -2.43 15.68 -14.65
N ARG A 88 -1.23 16.29 -14.71
CA ARG A 88 -0.35 16.25 -15.89
C ARG A 88 0.29 14.87 -16.08
N TYR A 89 0.72 14.25 -14.98
CA TYR A 89 1.48 12.99 -15.01
C TYR A 89 0.67 11.78 -14.57
N PHE A 90 -0.35 11.98 -13.75
CA PHE A 90 -1.22 10.92 -13.24
C PHE A 90 -2.66 11.20 -13.71
N LYS A 91 -3.33 10.17 -14.20
CA LYS A 91 -4.73 10.24 -14.65
C LYS A 91 -5.67 10.47 -13.46
N VAL A 92 -5.75 11.70 -12.96
CA VAL A 92 -6.46 12.11 -11.75
C VAL A 92 -7.86 12.61 -12.11
N LYS A 93 -8.89 12.08 -11.43
CA LYS A 93 -10.29 12.49 -11.53
C LYS A 93 -10.58 13.77 -10.75
N SER A 94 -9.93 13.95 -9.60
CA SER A 94 -10.00 15.18 -8.80
C SER A 94 -8.74 15.34 -7.95
N SER A 95 -8.16 16.54 -7.91
CA SER A 95 -7.10 16.95 -6.99
C SER A 95 -7.68 17.92 -5.95
N ASN A 96 -7.53 17.63 -4.66
CA ASN A 96 -7.94 18.55 -3.58
C ASN A 96 -6.76 19.37 -3.02
N LYS A 97 -7.10 20.56 -2.50
CA LYS A 97 -6.20 21.64 -2.01
C LYS A 97 -5.44 21.38 -0.70
N THR A 98 -5.70 20.31 0.06
CA THR A 98 -5.26 20.23 1.48
C THR A 98 -4.52 18.94 1.80
N TYR A 99 -3.37 19.05 2.48
CA TYR A 99 -2.45 17.94 2.77
C TYR A 99 -1.84 18.03 4.18
N GLY A 100 -1.60 16.87 4.80
CA GLY A 100 -0.76 16.75 6.00
C GLY A 100 -0.62 15.31 6.51
N PHE A 101 0.61 14.93 6.86
CA PHE A 101 0.91 13.79 7.72
C PHE A 101 0.87 14.26 9.19
N GLY A 102 0.16 13.53 10.06
CA GLY A 102 0.46 13.52 11.49
C GLY A 102 0.10 14.77 12.33
N GLY A 103 -0.97 15.50 12.00
CA GLY A 103 -1.49 16.57 12.87
C GLY A 103 -2.95 16.37 13.25
N SER A 104 -3.31 16.72 14.47
CA SER A 104 -4.70 17.03 14.85
C SER A 104 -5.08 18.33 14.14
N TYR A 105 -5.91 18.24 13.11
CA TYR A 105 -6.45 19.42 12.42
C TYR A 105 -7.96 19.52 12.66
N THR A 106 -8.47 20.75 12.65
CA THR A 106 -9.86 21.10 12.94
C THR A 106 -10.84 20.50 11.93
N SER A 107 -12.05 20.23 12.40
CA SER A 107 -13.07 19.34 11.82
C SER A 107 -13.59 19.66 10.42
N GLU A 108 -13.27 20.82 9.83
CA GLU A 108 -13.85 21.33 8.58
C GLU A 108 -13.12 20.88 7.31
N GLN A 109 -11.91 20.31 7.41
CA GLN A 109 -11.06 20.03 6.24
C GLN A 109 -11.08 18.56 5.76
N ILE A 110 -11.97 17.75 6.32
CA ILE A 110 -11.97 16.29 6.11
C ILE A 110 -12.90 15.96 4.94
N LYS A 111 -12.37 15.26 3.93
CA LYS A 111 -13.20 14.77 2.83
C LYS A 111 -14.24 13.81 3.39
N GLN A 112 -15.47 14.12 3.03
CA GLN A 112 -16.64 13.37 3.37
C GLN A 112 -16.92 12.35 2.25
N ASP A 113 -17.41 11.15 2.57
CA ASP A 113 -18.00 10.27 1.57
C ASP A 113 -19.18 10.99 0.87
N THR A 114 -19.80 10.34 -0.13
CA THR A 114 -20.97 10.90 -0.84
C THR A 114 -22.15 11.25 0.08
N THR A 115 -22.12 10.81 1.34
CA THR A 115 -23.15 11.07 2.37
C THR A 115 -22.72 12.07 3.43
N GLY A 116 -21.54 12.68 3.34
CA GLY A 116 -21.11 13.68 4.31
C GLY A 116 -20.22 13.13 5.45
N ASN A 117 -19.76 11.87 5.39
CA ASN A 117 -18.99 11.27 6.47
C ASN A 117 -17.48 11.34 6.26
N LYS A 118 -16.77 11.82 7.27
CA LYS A 118 -15.31 11.87 7.32
C LYS A 118 -14.66 10.51 6.99
N LEU A 119 -13.71 10.50 6.05
CA LEU A 119 -12.90 9.29 5.79
C LEU A 119 -11.90 9.06 6.93
N TYR A 120 -11.99 7.90 7.58
CA TYR A 120 -11.09 7.49 8.66
C TYR A 120 -10.25 6.30 8.24
N TYR A 121 -8.95 6.36 8.55
CA TYR A 121 -8.03 5.25 8.35
C TYR A 121 -7.70 4.59 9.68
N ARG A 122 -7.64 3.26 9.65
CA ARG A 122 -7.27 2.43 10.78
C ARG A 122 -5.84 1.96 10.63
N ASN A 123 -5.08 2.03 11.71
CA ASN A 123 -3.87 1.23 11.81
C ASN A 123 -4.22 -0.25 11.81
N LEU A 124 -3.29 -1.08 11.31
CA LEU A 124 -3.43 -2.53 11.41
C LEU A 124 -3.63 -3.00 12.86
N ASN A 125 -2.98 -2.34 13.82
CA ASN A 125 -3.13 -2.63 15.25
C ASN A 125 -4.45 -2.16 15.89
N SER A 126 -5.28 -1.42 15.16
CA SER A 126 -6.54 -0.82 15.66
C SER A 126 -6.40 0.11 16.88
N THR A 127 -5.19 0.50 17.31
CA THR A 127 -4.97 1.36 18.49
C THR A 127 -4.99 2.86 18.16
N GLY A 128 -5.29 3.24 16.92
CA GLY A 128 -5.38 4.62 16.49
C GLY A 128 -6.22 4.77 15.22
N LYS A 129 -7.02 5.84 15.18
CA LYS A 129 -7.64 6.34 13.95
C LYS A 129 -6.84 7.55 13.48
N TYR A 130 -6.36 7.52 12.25
CA TYR A 130 -5.79 8.70 11.61
C TYR A 130 -6.80 9.26 10.62
N THR A 131 -7.02 10.56 10.66
CA THR A 131 -7.52 11.30 9.51
C THR A 131 -6.32 11.58 8.63
N HIS A 132 -6.16 10.80 7.56
CA HIS A 132 -5.26 11.21 6.49
C HIS A 132 -6.07 12.01 5.48
N TYR A 133 -5.43 13.00 4.88
CA TYR A 133 -6.03 13.75 3.80
C TYR A 133 -5.58 13.08 2.50
N LEU A 134 -6.20 11.96 2.12
CA LEU A 134 -6.01 11.45 0.77
C LEU A 134 -6.65 12.45 -0.21
N SER A 135 -5.81 13.06 -1.04
CA SER A 135 -6.09 14.32 -1.70
C SER A 135 -6.53 14.14 -3.15
N SER A 136 -6.12 13.04 -3.77
CA SER A 136 -6.25 12.82 -5.20
C SER A 136 -6.86 11.46 -5.46
N GLN A 137 -7.77 11.40 -6.44
CA GLN A 137 -8.37 10.15 -6.87
C GLN A 137 -7.93 9.83 -8.29
N LEU A 138 -7.40 8.63 -8.53
CA LEU A 138 -7.14 8.14 -9.89
C LEU A 138 -8.46 7.88 -10.60
N MET A 139 -8.49 7.96 -11.94
CA MET A 139 -9.69 7.61 -12.72
C MET A 139 -10.19 6.18 -12.46
N THR A 140 -9.31 5.30 -12.02
CA THR A 140 -9.59 3.90 -11.64
C THR A 140 -10.23 3.75 -10.26
N GLY A 141 -10.32 4.81 -9.46
CA GLY A 141 -11.08 4.87 -8.21
C GLY A 141 -10.23 4.87 -6.93
N GLU A 142 -8.96 4.48 -7.01
CA GLU A 142 -8.00 4.51 -5.91
C GLU A 142 -7.77 5.95 -5.46
N ILE A 143 -7.57 6.13 -4.16
CA ILE A 143 -7.31 7.45 -3.58
C ILE A 143 -5.88 7.45 -3.05
N PHE A 144 -5.14 8.52 -3.29
CA PHE A 144 -3.74 8.58 -2.89
C PHE A 144 -3.34 9.95 -2.36
N VAL A 145 -2.22 9.95 -1.63
CA VAL A 145 -1.40 11.13 -1.32
C VAL A 145 -0.10 10.98 -2.04
N PHE A 146 0.32 12.05 -2.70
CA PHE A 146 1.64 12.18 -3.29
C PHE A 146 2.33 13.36 -2.62
N TYR A 147 3.49 13.11 -2.04
CA TYR A 147 4.24 14.11 -1.30
C TYR A 147 5.72 14.02 -1.66
N LEU A 148 6.26 15.10 -2.21
CA LEU A 148 7.70 15.27 -2.40
C LEU A 148 8.30 15.92 -1.14
N PHE A 149 9.53 15.58 -0.81
CA PHE A 149 10.23 16.17 0.32
C PHE A 149 10.82 17.52 -0.07
N ASN A 150 10.77 18.51 0.83
CA ASN A 150 11.28 19.86 0.56
C ASN A 150 12.80 19.91 0.44
N ASN A 151 13.50 18.92 1.00
CA ASN A 151 14.93 18.70 0.84
C ASN A 151 15.17 17.19 0.75
N VAL A 152 16.14 16.78 -0.06
CA VAL A 152 16.59 15.38 -0.19
C VAL A 152 17.14 14.81 1.14
N SER A 153 17.24 15.64 2.18
CA SER A 153 17.95 15.33 3.44
C SER A 153 17.10 15.33 4.72
N SER A 154 15.78 15.59 4.69
CA SER A 154 15.06 15.92 5.94
C SER A 154 14.16 14.85 6.56
N LEU A 155 14.03 13.66 6.00
CA LEU A 155 13.19 12.61 6.61
C LEU A 155 13.89 11.25 6.51
N TYR A 156 14.35 10.77 7.67
CA TYR A 156 14.93 9.44 7.91
C TYR A 156 16.36 9.23 7.39
N GLY A 157 17.34 9.61 8.20
CA GLY A 157 18.57 8.83 8.44
C GLY A 157 19.53 8.53 7.29
N SER A 158 19.31 9.00 6.06
CA SER A 158 20.25 8.75 4.97
C SER A 158 21.15 9.96 4.77
N VAL A 159 22.38 9.79 5.29
CA VAL A 159 23.57 10.51 4.86
C VAL A 159 23.56 10.55 3.33
N ILE A 160 23.81 11.73 2.76
CA ILE A 160 24.22 11.89 1.35
C ILE A 160 25.60 11.24 1.23
N ASP A 161 25.69 9.92 1.37
CA ASP A 161 26.94 9.20 1.15
C ASP A 161 26.94 8.83 -0.32
N LYS A 162 27.52 9.74 -1.12
CA LYS A 162 27.74 9.59 -2.57
C LYS A 162 28.50 8.30 -2.93
N ASN A 163 29.03 7.57 -1.95
CA ASN A 163 29.76 6.33 -2.12
C ASN A 163 28.88 5.06 -2.08
N LYS A 164 27.57 5.16 -1.81
CA LYS A 164 26.66 4.01 -1.81
C LYS A 164 25.75 4.10 -3.02
N ASN A 165 25.76 3.07 -3.88
CA ASN A 165 25.01 2.97 -5.15
C ASN A 165 23.47 2.89 -4.96
N VAL A 166 22.89 3.60 -3.99
CA VAL A 166 21.46 3.56 -3.72
C VAL A 166 20.88 4.98 -3.80
N PRO A 167 19.88 5.23 -4.67
CA PRO A 167 19.31 6.55 -4.84
C PRO A 167 18.61 7.03 -3.55
N PRO A 168 18.73 8.32 -3.19
CA PRO A 168 18.06 8.85 -2.02
C PRO A 168 16.54 8.87 -2.21
N LEU A 169 15.80 8.89 -1.10
CA LEU A 169 14.34 9.00 -1.14
C LEU A 169 13.94 10.47 -1.18
N VAL A 170 13.11 10.82 -2.16
CA VAL A 170 12.72 12.22 -2.46
C VAL A 170 11.22 12.48 -2.28
N GLY A 171 10.47 11.45 -1.91
CA GLY A 171 9.06 11.59 -1.63
C GLY A 171 8.42 10.30 -1.16
N SER A 172 7.10 10.35 -1.01
CA SER A 172 6.27 9.24 -0.57
C SER A 172 4.92 9.26 -1.26
N ILE A 173 4.39 8.06 -1.47
CA ILE A 173 3.05 7.82 -1.98
C ILE A 173 2.33 6.90 -1.00
N MET A 174 1.17 7.33 -0.52
CA MET A 174 0.25 6.46 0.20
C MET A 174 -0.99 6.27 -0.66
N VAL A 175 -1.37 5.03 -0.93
CA VAL A 175 -2.50 4.71 -1.81
C VAL A 175 -3.46 3.76 -1.14
N ASP A 176 -4.75 4.09 -1.22
CA ASP A 176 -5.90 3.30 -0.83
C ASP A 176 -6.51 2.65 -2.07
N LEU A 177 -6.45 1.32 -2.12
CA LEU A 177 -6.96 0.52 -3.23
C LEU A 177 -8.49 0.39 -3.23
N ASN A 178 -9.13 0.58 -2.07
CA ASN A 178 -10.58 0.44 -1.89
C ASN A 178 -11.32 1.78 -2.05
N GLY A 179 -10.56 2.89 -2.07
CA GLY A 179 -11.08 4.22 -2.30
C GLY A 179 -12.01 4.68 -1.18
N THR A 180 -13.28 4.96 -1.51
CA THR A 180 -14.26 5.42 -0.52
C THR A 180 -14.98 4.28 0.20
N ALA A 181 -14.74 3.02 -0.19
CA ALA A 181 -15.38 1.88 0.45
C ALA A 181 -14.66 1.54 1.77
N PHE A 182 -15.42 1.39 2.86
CA PHE A 182 -14.87 1.03 4.17
C PHE A 182 -14.86 -0.50 4.39
N PRO A 183 -14.03 -1.02 5.30
CA PRO A 183 -12.99 -0.34 6.09
C PRO A 183 -11.76 0.05 5.26
N ASN A 184 -11.06 1.12 5.66
CA ASN A 184 -9.74 1.46 5.14
C ASN A 184 -8.68 1.26 6.25
N THR A 185 -7.90 0.19 6.11
CA THR A 185 -6.88 -0.30 7.04
C THR A 185 -5.49 -0.29 6.39
N ILE A 186 -4.55 0.39 7.05
CA ILE A 186 -3.13 0.38 6.67
C ILE A 186 -2.60 -1.05 6.67
N GLY A 187 -2.02 -1.43 5.54
CA GLY A 187 -1.48 -2.74 5.26
C GLY A 187 -2.44 -3.64 4.48
N GLU A 188 -3.76 -3.52 4.66
CA GLU A 188 -4.73 -4.38 3.96
C GLU A 188 -5.20 -3.78 2.63
N ASP A 189 -5.64 -2.51 2.68
CA ASP A 189 -6.15 -1.75 1.55
C ASP A 189 -5.33 -0.47 1.30
N ILE A 190 -4.61 0.00 2.32
CA ILE A 190 -3.70 1.15 2.22
C ILE A 190 -2.24 0.72 2.24
N PHE A 191 -1.49 1.19 1.25
CA PHE A 191 -0.10 0.84 1.02
C PHE A 191 0.78 2.08 0.89
N CYS A 192 2.02 1.97 1.36
CA CYS A 192 2.97 3.07 1.48
C CYS A 192 4.24 2.78 0.66
N PHE A 193 4.57 3.70 -0.24
CA PHE A 193 5.79 3.69 -1.03
C PHE A 193 6.60 4.95 -0.76
N TYR A 194 7.91 4.82 -0.90
CA TYR A 194 8.79 5.96 -1.09
C TYR A 194 9.15 6.10 -2.57
N ILE A 195 9.48 7.31 -2.99
CA ILE A 195 9.97 7.61 -4.33
C ILE A 195 11.48 7.73 -4.23
N ALA A 196 12.21 6.87 -4.93
CA ALA A 196 13.64 7.02 -5.10
C ALA A 196 13.94 8.13 -6.13
N ASP A 197 15.11 8.76 -6.05
CA ASP A 197 15.45 9.91 -6.90
C ASP A 197 15.54 9.55 -8.39
N ASP A 198 15.87 8.32 -8.74
CA ASP A 198 15.79 7.79 -10.12
C ASP A 198 14.35 7.45 -10.57
N GLY A 199 13.36 7.60 -9.69
CA GLY A 199 11.95 7.60 -10.01
C GLY A 199 11.20 6.28 -9.80
N HIS A 200 11.86 5.19 -9.38
CA HIS A 200 11.12 3.98 -9.00
C HIS A 200 10.54 4.09 -7.60
N LEU A 201 9.54 3.24 -7.35
CA LEU A 201 8.89 3.18 -6.04
C LEU A 201 9.51 2.10 -5.17
N VAL A 202 9.90 2.49 -3.97
CA VAL A 202 10.45 1.63 -2.93
C VAL A 202 9.32 1.28 -1.93
N PRO A 203 8.87 0.01 -1.86
CA PRO A 203 7.85 -0.39 -0.89
C PRO A 203 8.34 -0.15 0.55
N GLN A 204 7.56 0.54 1.37
CA GLN A 204 7.92 0.74 2.78
C GLN A 204 8.04 -0.60 3.49
N GLY A 205 9.10 -0.77 4.27
CA GLY A 205 9.40 -2.00 4.98
C GLY A 205 10.16 -3.05 4.18
N SER A 206 10.38 -2.86 2.87
CA SER A 206 11.16 -3.80 2.04
C SER A 206 12.64 -3.85 2.43
N LEU A 207 13.35 -4.88 1.97
CA LEU A 207 14.81 -4.95 2.14
C LEU A 207 15.53 -3.73 1.53
N GLU A 208 15.10 -3.28 0.34
CA GLU A 208 15.64 -2.08 -0.30
C GLU A 208 15.43 -0.83 0.57
N TYR A 209 14.21 -0.64 1.09
CA TYR A 209 13.93 0.43 2.04
C TYR A 209 14.87 0.37 3.27
N ALA A 210 15.10 -0.81 3.82
CA ALA A 210 16.00 -1.00 4.95
C ALA A 210 17.47 -0.71 4.60
N LEU A 211 17.94 -1.09 3.41
CA LEU A 211 19.27 -0.78 2.91
C LEU A 211 19.49 0.75 2.80
N ILE A 212 18.48 1.47 2.30
CA ILE A 212 18.54 2.95 2.18
C ILE A 212 18.62 3.61 3.56
N ASN A 213 17.84 3.11 4.53
CA ASN A 213 17.70 3.74 5.85
C ASN A 213 18.81 3.36 6.84
N THR A 214 19.41 2.18 6.70
CA THR A 214 20.62 1.82 7.47
C THR A 214 21.84 2.55 6.94
N ALA A 215 21.80 3.00 5.68
CA ALA A 215 22.90 3.67 5.00
C ALA A 215 24.22 2.89 5.12
N SER A 216 24.18 1.57 5.31
CA SER A 216 25.38 0.75 5.54
C SER A 216 25.83 0.02 4.27
N GLY A 217 24.89 -0.29 3.37
CA GLY A 217 25.13 -1.14 2.21
C GLY A 217 25.25 -2.63 2.58
N ASP A 218 25.18 -2.94 3.87
CA ASP A 218 25.24 -4.30 4.41
C ASP A 218 23.83 -4.91 4.46
N ILE A 219 23.64 -6.00 3.73
CA ILE A 219 22.37 -6.73 3.65
C ILE A 219 21.99 -7.34 4.99
N GLU A 220 22.94 -7.85 5.77
CA GLU A 220 22.67 -8.49 7.05
C GLU A 220 22.29 -7.45 8.11
N GLU A 221 22.93 -6.28 8.10
CA GLU A 221 22.51 -5.16 8.94
C GLU A 221 21.10 -4.67 8.56
N ALA A 222 20.83 -4.48 7.26
CA ALA A 222 19.52 -4.07 6.78
C ALA A 222 18.43 -5.07 7.19
N LYS A 223 18.70 -6.38 7.06
CA LYS A 223 17.81 -7.44 7.53
C LYS A 223 17.61 -7.41 9.04
N ALA A 224 18.62 -7.07 9.84
CA ALA A 224 18.49 -6.98 11.30
C ALA A 224 17.79 -5.69 11.77
N SER A 225 17.70 -4.67 10.91
CA SER A 225 17.15 -3.35 11.25
C SER A 225 15.63 -3.36 11.48
N THR A 226 15.15 -2.37 12.24
CA THR A 226 13.70 -2.14 12.42
C THR A 226 13.03 -1.49 11.19
N TYR A 227 13.81 -1.16 10.16
CA TYR A 227 13.30 -0.71 8.87
C TYR A 227 12.78 -1.86 8.02
N TYR A 228 13.32 -3.07 8.20
CA TYR A 228 12.88 -4.25 7.46
C TYR A 228 11.67 -4.91 8.13
N TRP A 229 10.61 -5.18 7.35
CA TRP A 229 9.32 -5.63 7.89
C TRP A 229 9.38 -6.94 8.70
N LYS A 230 10.35 -7.82 8.41
CA LYS A 230 10.52 -9.09 9.15
C LYS A 230 11.14 -8.89 10.54
N SER A 231 12.02 -7.91 10.68
CA SER A 231 12.77 -7.63 11.92
C SER A 231 12.20 -6.42 12.68
N ALA A 232 11.33 -5.66 12.03
CA ALA A 232 10.51 -4.62 12.60
C ALA A 232 9.75 -5.13 13.82
N THR A 233 9.94 -4.47 14.96
CA THR A 233 9.21 -4.81 16.17
C THR A 233 7.71 -4.59 15.97
N LYS A 234 6.91 -5.29 16.77
CA LYS A 234 5.45 -5.16 16.74
C LYS A 234 5.00 -3.72 16.92
N THR A 235 5.76 -2.85 17.60
CA THR A 235 5.44 -1.44 17.88
C THR A 235 5.87 -0.47 16.77
N SER A 236 6.71 -0.91 15.84
CA SER A 236 7.30 -0.03 14.83
C SER A 236 6.32 0.31 13.71
N ASN A 237 6.56 1.45 13.03
CA ASN A 237 5.80 1.81 11.85
C ASN A 237 5.96 0.81 10.69
N ASN A 238 7.05 0.05 10.68
CA ASN A 238 7.40 -0.90 9.63
C ASN A 238 6.94 -2.34 9.94
N GLY A 239 6.27 -2.57 11.06
CA GLY A 239 5.76 -3.90 11.40
C GLY A 239 4.62 -4.35 10.48
N CYS A 240 4.61 -5.63 10.11
CA CYS A 240 3.51 -6.27 9.38
C CYS A 240 3.18 -7.67 9.92
N ASN A 241 2.48 -7.74 11.06
CA ASN A 241 2.11 -9.03 11.66
C ASN A 241 0.66 -9.01 12.16
N ARG A 242 -0.16 -9.96 11.69
CA ARG A 242 -1.55 -10.13 12.13
C ARG A 242 -1.75 -11.22 13.18
N ASP A 243 -0.76 -12.08 13.42
CA ASP A 243 -0.93 -13.32 14.18
C ASP A 243 -0.86 -13.20 15.70
N SER A 244 -0.79 -11.99 16.28
CA SER A 244 -0.76 -11.86 17.74
C SER A 244 -1.83 -10.93 18.27
N ARG A 245 -2.62 -11.42 19.24
CA ARG A 245 -3.69 -10.72 20.00
C ARG A 245 -3.27 -9.40 20.69
N LYS A 246 -2.02 -8.97 20.51
CA LYS A 246 -1.46 -7.68 20.93
C LYS A 246 -0.65 -7.11 19.77
N TYR A 247 -1.35 -6.53 18.81
CA TYR A 247 -0.75 -5.71 17.77
C TYR A 247 -0.25 -4.41 18.39
N THR A 248 0.91 -3.89 17.96
CA THR A 248 1.37 -2.58 18.44
C THR A 248 1.86 -1.64 17.33
N GLY A 249 1.74 -2.00 16.04
CA GLY A 249 2.37 -1.29 14.92
C GLY A 249 1.38 -0.78 13.88
N THR A 250 1.76 0.22 13.08
CA THR A 250 0.83 0.94 12.20
C THR A 250 0.45 0.17 10.93
N GLY A 251 1.25 -0.82 10.51
CA GLY A 251 1.00 -1.68 9.34
C GLY A 251 1.66 -1.20 8.05
N ARG A 252 2.39 -0.08 8.05
CA ARG A 252 2.95 0.51 6.81
C ARG A 252 3.96 -0.39 6.12
N GLY A 253 4.72 -1.17 6.90
CA GLY A 253 5.67 -2.15 6.38
C GLY A 253 5.04 -3.36 5.70
N CYS A 254 3.70 -3.51 5.76
CA CYS A 254 3.01 -4.55 4.98
C CYS A 254 3.17 -4.36 3.48
N THR A 255 3.45 -3.14 3.03
CA THR A 255 3.78 -2.90 1.62
C THR A 255 4.99 -3.72 1.19
N GLY A 256 6.10 -3.66 1.94
CA GLY A 256 7.29 -4.48 1.69
C GLY A 256 6.99 -5.98 1.70
N ARG A 257 6.24 -6.45 2.71
CA ARG A 257 5.82 -7.86 2.80
C ARG A 257 5.05 -8.32 1.56
N VAL A 258 4.07 -7.54 1.11
CA VAL A 258 3.22 -7.91 -0.04
C VAL A 258 4.02 -8.08 -1.32
N PHE A 259 5.03 -7.25 -1.54
CA PHE A 259 5.91 -7.35 -2.69
C PHE A 259 6.87 -8.55 -2.60
N GLU A 260 7.44 -8.80 -1.42
CA GLU A 260 8.38 -9.92 -1.22
C GLU A 260 7.69 -11.29 -1.21
N GLU A 261 6.49 -11.39 -0.62
CA GLU A 261 5.72 -12.64 -0.54
C GLU A 261 4.77 -12.83 -1.74
N LYS A 262 4.69 -11.85 -2.65
CA LYS A 262 3.81 -11.82 -3.84
C LYS A 262 2.34 -12.05 -3.50
N GLY A 263 1.91 -11.51 -2.37
CA GLY A 263 0.58 -11.70 -1.80
C GLY A 263 0.46 -11.10 -0.41
N ILE A 264 -0.76 -10.78 -0.02
CA ILE A 264 -1.07 -10.47 1.37
C ILE A 264 -1.16 -11.81 2.11
N LYS A 265 -0.25 -12.07 3.05
CA LYS A 265 -0.40 -13.18 3.98
C LYS A 265 -0.50 -12.56 5.36
N TYR A 266 -1.54 -12.91 6.08
CA TYR A 266 -1.76 -12.46 7.43
C TYR A 266 -2.07 -13.62 8.32
#